data_AF-A0A9C9YS38-F1
#
_entry.id   AF-A0A9C9YS38-F1
#
_cell.length_a   1.000
_cell.length_b   1.000
_cell.length_c   1.000
_cell.angle_alpha   90.00
_cell.angle_beta   90.00
_cell.angle_gamma   90.00
#
_symmetry.space_group_name_H-M   'P 1'
#
loop_
_entity.id
_entity.type
_entity.pdbx_description
1 polymer ?
#
loop_
_entity_poly.entity_id
_entity_poly.type
_entity_poly.pdbx_seq_one_letter_code
_entity_poly.pdbx_strand_id
1 'polypeptide(L)'
;MRQAQQGFTLIELMIVVAIIGILAAVALPAYQDYTARSKIATLVATANAGKTAMFDYYTQEGSMPTDESTWKTDDLTVGFFNALNATNYKSGLAYTKNTNGSNATVTITLSKINANVNSNKLKFVFGDKDGKLDFQCGTDSTNSVPDKYLPKECRQNL
;
A
#
# COMPACT_ATOMS: atom_id res chain seq x y z
N MET A 1 -13.98 -62.88 -1.26
CA MET A 1 -12.56 -62.59 -1.51
C MET A 1 -12.22 -61.30 -0.75
N ARG A 2 -11.31 -61.36 0.23
CA ARG A 2 -10.84 -60.15 0.93
C ARG A 2 -9.85 -59.44 0.00
N GLN A 3 -10.17 -58.23 -0.44
CA GLN A 3 -9.19 -57.42 -1.16
C GLN A 3 -8.04 -57.09 -0.19
N ALA A 4 -6.82 -57.48 -0.56
CA ALA A 4 -5.63 -57.08 0.17
C ALA A 4 -5.46 -55.58 0.01
N GLN A 5 -5.56 -54.84 1.12
CA GLN A 5 -5.40 -53.40 1.14
C GLN A 5 -3.93 -53.08 0.87
N GLN A 6 -3.62 -52.62 -0.35
CA GLN A 6 -2.30 -52.14 -0.73
C GLN A 6 -2.05 -50.80 -0.01
N GLY A 7 -1.25 -50.84 1.06
CA GLY A 7 -0.83 -49.64 1.77
C GLY A 7 0.24 -48.87 0.99
N PHE A 8 0.25 -47.54 1.17
CA PHE A 8 1.32 -46.66 0.69
C PHE A 8 2.67 -47.06 1.31
N THR A 9 3.75 -47.05 0.53
CA THR A 9 5.09 -47.29 1.08
C THR A 9 5.65 -46.03 1.74
N LEU A 10 6.44 -46.20 2.80
CA LEU A 10 7.17 -45.09 3.43
C LEU A 10 8.09 -44.37 2.44
N ILE A 11 8.65 -45.11 1.47
CA ILE A 11 9.54 -44.55 0.44
C ILE A 11 8.76 -43.62 -0.49
N GLU A 12 7.56 -44.01 -0.94
CA GLU A 12 6.71 -43.14 -1.77
C GLU A 12 6.36 -41.85 -1.03
N LEU A 13 6.02 -41.96 0.26
CA LEU A 13 5.69 -40.78 1.06
C LEU A 13 6.89 -39.85 1.25
N MET A 14 8.09 -40.39 1.47
CA MET A 14 9.31 -39.60 1.59
C MET A 14 9.69 -38.84 0.31
N ILE A 15 9.54 -39.48 -0.87
CA ILE A 15 9.80 -38.82 -2.15
C ILE A 15 8.79 -37.68 -2.39
N VAL A 16 7.52 -37.90 -2.07
CA VAL A 16 6.48 -36.86 -2.20
C VAL A 16 6.79 -35.66 -1.31
N VAL A 17 7.19 -35.89 -0.05
CA VAL A 17 7.58 -34.80 0.86
C VAL A 17 8.81 -34.05 0.34
N ALA A 18 9.79 -34.74 -0.23
CA ALA A 18 10.97 -34.10 -0.81
C ALA A 18 10.61 -33.17 -2.00
N ILE A 19 9.75 -33.63 -2.91
CA ILE A 19 9.29 -32.81 -4.05
C ILE A 19 8.48 -31.61 -3.58
N ILE A 20 7.54 -31.80 -2.64
CA ILE A 20 6.75 -30.71 -2.06
C ILE A 20 7.68 -29.70 -1.36
N GLY A 21 8.73 -30.17 -0.68
CA GLY A 21 9.72 -29.31 -0.03
C GLY A 21 10.43 -28.37 -1.01
N ILE A 22 10.87 -28.89 -2.18
CA ILE A 22 11.52 -28.07 -3.22
C ILE A 22 10.54 -27.04 -3.79
N LEU A 23 9.32 -27.46 -4.13
CA LEU A 23 8.30 -26.57 -4.68
C LEU A 23 7.92 -25.46 -3.68
N ALA A 24 7.75 -25.80 -2.40
CA ALA A 24 7.42 -24.84 -1.36
C ALA A 24 8.52 -23.79 -1.17
N ALA A 25 9.79 -24.18 -1.25
CA ALA A 25 10.92 -23.25 -1.10
C ALA A 25 10.93 -22.12 -2.14
N VAL A 26 10.49 -22.39 -3.37
CA VAL A 26 10.40 -21.39 -4.45
C VAL A 26 9.04 -20.68 -4.45
N ALA A 27 7.96 -21.41 -4.19
CA ALA A 27 6.60 -20.88 -4.28
C ALA A 27 6.26 -19.91 -3.13
N LEU A 28 6.73 -20.20 -1.90
CA LEU A 28 6.39 -19.39 -0.73
C LEU A 28 6.90 -17.94 -0.82
N PRO A 29 8.17 -17.66 -1.16
CA PRO A 29 8.64 -16.29 -1.32
C PRO A 29 7.90 -15.53 -2.43
N ALA A 30 7.63 -16.19 -3.57
CA ALA A 30 6.90 -15.59 -4.67
C ALA A 30 5.45 -15.24 -4.29
N TYR A 31 4.77 -16.13 -3.54
CA TYR A 31 3.43 -15.87 -3.03
C TYR A 31 3.39 -14.75 -1.99
N GLN A 32 4.38 -14.67 -1.10
CA GLN A 32 4.53 -13.56 -0.17
C GLN A 32 4.72 -12.23 -0.89
N ASP A 33 5.51 -12.22 -1.98
CA ASP A 33 5.71 -11.01 -2.77
C ASP A 33 4.45 -10.57 -3.51
N TYR A 34 3.71 -11.53 -4.09
CA TYR A 34 2.43 -11.26 -4.75
C TYR A 34 1.38 -10.70 -3.78
N THR A 35 1.24 -11.33 -2.60
CA THR A 35 0.29 -10.85 -1.58
C THR A 35 0.70 -9.48 -1.03
N ALA A 36 1.99 -9.21 -0.89
CA ALA A 36 2.48 -7.89 -0.48
C ALA A 36 2.11 -6.80 -1.51
N ARG A 37 2.35 -7.06 -2.80
CA ARG A 37 1.98 -6.15 -3.89
C ARG A 37 0.46 -5.90 -3.94
N SER A 38 -0.35 -6.94 -3.75
CA SER A 38 -1.81 -6.81 -3.71
C SER A 38 -2.28 -5.92 -2.57
N LYS A 39 -1.77 -6.13 -1.35
CA LYS A 39 -2.08 -5.29 -0.18
C LYS A 39 -1.69 -3.83 -0.39
N ILE A 40 -0.51 -3.58 -0.97
CA ILE A 40 -0.05 -2.22 -1.29
C ILE A 40 -0.93 -1.59 -2.37
N ALA A 41 -1.31 -2.34 -3.41
CA ALA A 41 -2.22 -1.85 -4.44
C ALA A 41 -3.59 -1.44 -3.86
N THR A 42 -4.11 -2.18 -2.88
CA THR A 42 -5.32 -1.77 -2.15
C THR A 42 -5.12 -0.45 -1.42
N LEU A 43 -4.00 -0.24 -0.73
CA LEU A 43 -3.70 1.04 -0.07
C LEU A 43 -3.61 2.19 -1.07
N VAL A 44 -2.94 1.97 -2.21
CA VAL A 44 -2.84 2.97 -3.29
C VAL A 44 -4.23 3.29 -3.85
N ALA A 45 -5.08 2.28 -4.07
CA ALA A 45 -6.46 2.48 -4.53
C ALA A 45 -7.30 3.30 -3.53
N THR A 46 -7.22 2.97 -2.23
CA THR A 46 -7.89 3.75 -1.19
C THR A 46 -7.35 5.18 -1.11
N ALA A 47 -6.03 5.37 -1.24
CA ALA A 47 -5.41 6.69 -1.25
C ALA A 47 -5.84 7.52 -2.47
N ASN A 48 -6.00 6.89 -3.64
CA ASN A 48 -6.47 7.55 -4.86
C ASN A 48 -7.90 8.11 -4.73
N ALA A 49 -8.74 7.55 -3.84
CA ALA A 49 -10.08 8.10 -3.58
C ALA A 49 -10.03 9.51 -2.96
N GLY A 50 -8.94 9.87 -2.29
CA GLY A 50 -8.74 11.20 -1.70
C GLY A 50 -8.50 12.31 -2.72
N LYS A 51 -8.24 11.99 -4.01
CA LYS A 51 -8.03 12.99 -5.08
C LYS A 51 -9.20 13.92 -5.22
N THR A 52 -10.41 13.37 -5.35
CA THR A 52 -11.62 14.15 -5.54
C THR A 52 -11.85 15.08 -4.35
N ALA A 53 -11.70 14.57 -3.13
CA ALA A 53 -11.89 15.34 -1.90
C ALA A 53 -10.86 16.46 -1.74
N MET A 54 -9.59 16.23 -2.10
CA MET A 54 -8.56 17.28 -2.06
C MET A 54 -8.81 18.36 -3.13
N PHE A 55 -9.19 17.96 -4.34
CA PHE A 55 -9.39 18.89 -5.44
C PHE A 55 -10.66 19.73 -5.27
N ASP A 56 -11.69 19.18 -4.65
CA ASP A 56 -12.89 19.92 -4.26
C ASP A 56 -12.54 21.02 -3.24
N TYR A 57 -11.82 20.66 -2.16
CA TYR A 57 -11.34 21.63 -1.17
C TYR A 57 -10.50 22.74 -1.82
N TYR A 58 -9.53 22.38 -2.67
CA TYR A 58 -8.69 23.37 -3.34
C TYR A 58 -9.51 24.31 -4.24
N THR A 59 -10.55 23.82 -4.90
CA THR A 59 -11.41 24.63 -5.78
C THR A 59 -12.24 25.64 -4.97
N GLN A 60 -12.64 25.30 -3.75
CA GLN A 60 -13.41 26.17 -2.87
C GLN A 60 -12.54 27.21 -2.16
N GLU A 61 -11.41 26.79 -1.60
CA GLU A 61 -10.56 27.62 -0.74
C GLU A 61 -9.38 28.27 -1.49
N GLY A 62 -9.12 27.85 -2.74
CA GLY A 62 -7.99 28.34 -3.55
C GLY A 62 -6.61 27.91 -3.05
N SER A 63 -6.52 27.01 -2.06
CA SER A 63 -5.26 26.53 -1.51
C SER A 63 -5.40 25.14 -0.88
N MET A 64 -4.27 24.44 -0.71
CA MET A 64 -4.26 23.15 0.00
C MET A 64 -4.47 23.34 1.51
N PRO A 65 -5.19 22.42 2.20
CA PRO A 65 -5.47 22.50 3.62
C PRO A 65 -4.19 22.62 4.45
N THR A 66 -4.18 23.47 5.49
CA THR A 66 -2.98 23.70 6.31
C THR A 66 -2.58 22.50 7.14
N ASP A 67 -3.55 21.70 7.55
CA ASP A 67 -3.37 20.53 8.40
C ASP A 67 -4.45 19.48 8.14
N GLU A 68 -4.37 18.36 8.86
CA GLU A 68 -5.34 17.27 8.73
C GLU A 68 -6.75 17.66 9.21
N SER A 69 -6.85 18.48 10.25
CA SER A 69 -8.13 18.91 10.83
C SER A 69 -8.91 19.86 9.91
N THR A 70 -8.22 20.73 9.21
CA THR A 70 -8.80 21.67 8.23
C THR A 70 -9.26 20.95 6.98
N TRP A 71 -8.62 19.84 6.62
CA TRP A 71 -9.10 19.01 5.52
C TRP A 71 -10.29 18.13 5.92
N LYS A 72 -10.30 17.59 7.15
CA LYS A 72 -11.37 16.68 7.65
C LYS A 72 -12.62 17.43 8.14
N THR A 73 -13.26 18.19 7.26
CA THR A 73 -14.40 19.04 7.62
C THR A 73 -15.73 18.56 7.04
N ASP A 74 -15.70 17.65 6.06
CA ASP A 74 -16.89 17.09 5.41
C ASP A 74 -16.90 15.55 5.41
N ASP A 75 -18.03 14.96 5.03
CA ASP A 75 -18.21 13.50 5.00
C ASP A 75 -17.28 12.79 4.00
N LEU A 76 -16.88 13.45 2.91
CA LEU A 76 -16.00 12.90 1.87
C LEU A 76 -14.58 12.72 2.40
N THR A 77 -14.04 13.77 3.01
CA THR A 77 -12.70 13.83 3.60
C THR A 77 -12.61 12.97 4.85
N VAL A 78 -13.62 13.03 5.74
CA VAL A 78 -13.72 12.14 6.90
C VAL A 78 -13.80 10.67 6.44
N GLY A 79 -14.64 10.38 5.44
CA GLY A 79 -14.77 9.05 4.85
C GLY A 79 -13.45 8.53 4.26
N PHE A 80 -12.70 9.38 3.56
CA PHE A 80 -11.37 9.05 3.04
C PHE A 80 -10.39 8.65 4.15
N PHE A 81 -10.25 9.46 5.19
CA PHE A 81 -9.36 9.15 6.30
C PHE A 81 -9.81 7.93 7.09
N ASN A 82 -11.13 7.73 7.25
CA ASN A 82 -11.68 6.52 7.86
C ASN A 82 -11.36 5.27 7.04
N ALA A 83 -11.48 5.33 5.71
CA ALA A 83 -11.13 4.23 4.83
C ALA A 83 -9.64 3.87 4.93
N LEU A 84 -8.74 4.87 5.00
CA LEU A 84 -7.32 4.64 5.26
C LEU A 84 -7.09 4.05 6.65
N ASN A 85 -7.78 4.56 7.67
CA ASN A 85 -7.68 4.11 9.05
C ASN A 85 -8.20 2.69 9.30
N ALA A 86 -9.21 2.26 8.55
CA ALA A 86 -9.76 0.92 8.62
C ALA A 86 -8.82 -0.16 8.05
N THR A 87 -7.77 0.22 7.31
CA THR A 87 -6.83 -0.75 6.73
C THR A 87 -5.93 -1.36 7.80
N ASN A 88 -5.73 -2.69 7.72
CA ASN A 88 -4.83 -3.42 8.62
C ASN A 88 -3.35 -3.36 8.20
N TYR A 89 -3.05 -2.74 7.06
CA TYR A 89 -1.73 -2.78 6.43
C TYR A 89 -0.86 -1.54 6.70
N LYS A 90 -1.21 -0.79 7.75
CA LYS A 90 -0.48 0.41 8.19
C LYS A 90 -0.22 0.40 9.69
N SER A 91 0.84 1.09 10.09
CA SER A 91 1.13 1.45 11.49
C SER A 91 0.90 2.93 11.78
N GLY A 92 0.83 3.77 10.75
CA GLY A 92 0.64 5.21 10.90
C GLY A 92 0.11 5.86 9.64
N LEU A 93 -0.57 6.99 9.83
CA LEU A 93 -1.02 7.89 8.80
C LEU A 93 -0.64 9.30 9.25
N ALA A 94 -0.01 10.07 8.36
CA ALA A 94 0.39 11.44 8.66
C ALA A 94 0.04 12.33 7.48
N TYR A 95 -0.58 13.47 7.76
CA TYR A 95 -0.73 14.56 6.82
C TYR A 95 0.36 15.61 7.03
N THR A 96 0.89 16.18 5.96
CA THR A 96 1.83 17.30 6.04
C THR A 96 1.62 18.23 4.86
N LYS A 97 1.41 19.52 5.11
CA LYS A 97 1.52 20.56 4.09
C LYS A 97 2.96 21.03 4.01
N ASN A 98 3.49 21.19 2.80
CA ASN A 98 4.78 21.84 2.63
C ASN A 98 4.61 23.36 2.89
N THR A 99 5.34 23.89 3.86
CA THR A 99 5.24 25.30 4.31
C THR A 99 5.57 26.33 3.24
N ASN A 100 6.26 25.93 2.15
CA ASN A 100 6.62 26.81 1.04
C ASN A 100 5.97 26.41 -0.30
N GLY A 101 5.15 25.36 -0.32
CA GLY A 101 4.63 24.78 -1.57
C GLY A 101 3.13 24.60 -1.53
N SER A 102 2.50 24.72 -2.69
CA SER A 102 1.08 24.40 -2.94
C SER A 102 0.80 22.88 -2.85
N ASN A 103 1.59 22.14 -2.07
CA ASN A 103 1.55 20.69 -2.01
C ASN A 103 1.18 20.18 -0.61
N ALA A 104 0.20 19.31 -0.57
CA ALA A 104 -0.21 18.52 0.59
C ALA A 104 0.21 17.07 0.41
N THR A 105 0.77 16.46 1.46
CA THR A 105 1.25 15.07 1.41
C THR A 105 0.54 14.23 2.45
N VAL A 106 -0.02 13.11 2.02
CA VAL A 106 -0.48 12.03 2.90
C VAL A 106 0.56 10.92 2.89
N THR A 107 1.09 10.60 4.06
CA THR A 107 2.10 9.55 4.25
C THR A 107 1.49 8.38 5.00
N ILE A 108 1.60 7.18 4.42
CA ILE A 108 1.20 5.92 5.05
C ILE A 108 2.46 5.16 5.44
N THR A 109 2.62 4.85 6.73
CA THR A 109 3.67 3.93 7.20
C THR A 109 3.14 2.51 7.16
N LEU A 110 3.78 1.65 6.37
CA LEU A 110 3.32 0.28 6.14
C LEU A 110 3.57 -0.64 7.34
N SER A 111 2.65 -1.58 7.57
CA SER A 111 2.80 -2.62 8.60
C SER A 111 1.97 -3.85 8.28
N LYS A 112 2.28 -5.01 8.89
CA LYS A 112 1.55 -6.27 8.73
C LYS A 112 1.43 -6.76 7.27
N ILE A 113 2.41 -6.42 6.43
CA ILE A 113 2.49 -6.88 5.03
C ILE A 113 3.53 -8.00 4.92
N ASN A 114 4.82 -7.65 4.98
CA ASN A 114 5.96 -8.57 5.05
C ASN A 114 7.17 -7.81 5.63
N ALA A 115 8.22 -8.53 6.03
CA ALA A 115 9.40 -7.91 6.64
C ALA A 115 10.14 -6.93 5.72
N ASN A 116 10.03 -7.08 4.40
CA ASN A 116 10.74 -6.26 3.41
C ASN A 116 10.11 -4.89 3.17
N VAL A 117 8.84 -4.69 3.55
CA VAL A 117 8.12 -3.42 3.32
C VAL A 117 7.55 -2.79 4.60
N ASN A 118 7.46 -3.54 5.70
CA ASN A 118 7.02 -2.97 6.96
C ASN A 118 7.96 -1.83 7.38
N SER A 119 7.41 -0.77 7.97
CA SER A 119 8.09 0.50 8.32
C SER A 119 8.43 1.40 7.14
N ASN A 120 8.39 0.91 5.90
CA ASN A 120 8.54 1.77 4.72
C ASN A 120 7.30 2.64 4.53
N LYS A 121 7.47 3.75 3.81
CA LYS A 121 6.47 4.80 3.71
C LYS A 121 6.01 4.99 2.27
N LEU A 122 4.70 4.97 2.06
CA LEU A 122 4.06 5.44 0.83
C LEU A 122 3.69 6.91 1.01
N LYS A 123 3.96 7.71 -0.02
CA LYS A 123 3.61 9.12 -0.06
C LYS A 123 2.63 9.37 -1.21
N PHE A 124 1.61 10.15 -0.91
CA PHE A 124 0.65 10.67 -1.87
C PHE A 124 0.71 12.19 -1.79
N VAL A 125 1.30 12.80 -2.80
CA VAL A 125 1.49 14.25 -2.89
C VAL A 125 0.42 14.80 -3.80
N PHE A 126 -0.46 15.62 -3.24
CA PHE A 126 -1.37 16.48 -3.96
C PHE A 126 -0.65 17.80 -4.15
N GLY A 127 -0.42 18.20 -5.38
CA GLY A 127 0.29 19.42 -5.68
C GLY A 127 -0.49 20.32 -6.62
N ASP A 128 -0.05 21.56 -6.70
CA ASP A 128 -0.49 22.50 -7.72
C ASP A 128 0.75 22.98 -8.48
N LYS A 129 0.74 22.76 -9.79
CA LYS A 129 1.76 23.21 -10.74
C LYS A 129 1.14 24.26 -11.65
N ASP A 130 1.30 25.52 -11.26
CA ASP A 130 0.87 26.69 -12.02
C ASP A 130 -0.64 26.67 -12.37
N GLY A 131 -1.48 26.35 -11.39
CA GLY A 131 -2.94 26.27 -11.53
C GLY A 131 -3.44 24.91 -12.05
N LYS A 132 -2.55 23.91 -12.18
CA LYS A 132 -2.91 22.53 -12.51
C LYS A 132 -2.70 21.63 -11.31
N LEU A 133 -3.81 21.04 -10.86
CA LEU A 133 -3.81 20.05 -9.81
C LEU A 133 -3.11 18.78 -10.29
N ASP A 134 -2.06 18.40 -9.57
CA ASP A 134 -1.25 17.21 -9.80
C ASP A 134 -1.40 16.24 -8.63
N PHE A 135 -1.36 14.95 -8.94
CA PHE A 135 -1.34 13.90 -7.94
C PHE A 135 -0.20 12.95 -8.23
N GLN A 136 0.71 12.83 -7.27
CA GLN A 136 1.86 11.96 -7.36
C GLN A 136 1.76 10.90 -6.27
N CYS A 137 1.90 9.63 -6.68
CA CYS A 137 2.10 8.53 -5.76
C CYS A 137 3.57 8.14 -5.78
N GLY A 138 4.13 7.79 -4.62
CA GLY A 138 5.52 7.40 -4.53
C GLY A 138 5.87 6.83 -3.16
N THR A 139 7.16 6.77 -2.90
CA THR A 139 7.71 6.33 -1.62
C THR A 139 8.65 7.37 -1.03
N ASP A 140 8.85 7.31 0.28
CA ASP A 140 9.78 8.20 0.97
C ASP A 140 11.23 7.94 0.55
N SER A 141 12.04 8.99 0.43
CA SER A 141 13.46 8.89 0.06
C SER A 141 14.31 8.10 1.06
N THR A 142 13.91 8.07 2.34
CA THR A 142 14.67 7.41 3.41
C THR A 142 14.10 6.03 3.72
N ASN A 143 12.77 5.88 3.66
CA ASN A 143 12.07 4.64 3.97
C ASN A 143 11.33 4.11 2.73
N SER A 144 12.12 3.82 1.69
CA SER A 144 11.60 3.50 0.36
C SER A 144 11.04 2.08 0.26
N VAL A 145 9.87 1.94 -0.35
CA VAL A 145 9.29 0.64 -0.70
C VAL A 145 9.94 0.15 -2.00
N PRO A 146 10.48 -1.08 -2.05
CA PRO A 146 11.06 -1.61 -3.28
C PRO A 146 10.06 -1.68 -4.44
N ASP A 147 10.50 -1.30 -5.65
CA ASP A 147 9.68 -1.22 -6.86
C ASP A 147 8.90 -2.48 -7.22
N LYS A 148 9.41 -3.67 -6.85
CA LYS A 148 8.73 -4.94 -7.09
C LYS A 148 7.37 -5.04 -6.39
N TYR A 149 7.19 -4.31 -5.29
CA TYR A 149 5.95 -4.28 -4.52
C TYR A 149 5.01 -3.15 -4.93
N LEU A 150 5.47 -2.23 -5.78
CA LEU A 150 4.75 -1.03 -6.16
C LEU A 150 4.06 -1.19 -7.53
N PRO A 151 2.81 -0.68 -7.65
CA PRO A 151 2.22 -0.34 -8.94
C PRO A 151 3.10 0.65 -9.72
N LYS A 152 3.02 0.65 -11.05
CA LYS A 152 3.92 1.46 -11.89
C LYS A 152 3.81 2.95 -11.61
N GLU A 153 2.60 3.42 -11.32
CA GLU A 153 2.27 4.80 -10.99
C GLU A 153 2.88 5.31 -9.67
N CYS A 154 3.36 4.41 -8.81
CA CYS A 154 3.96 4.73 -7.52
C CYS A 154 5.47 4.46 -7.45
N ARG A 155 6.14 4.12 -8.56
CA ARG A 155 7.59 3.82 -8.61
C ARG A 155 8.42 5.09 -8.76
N GLN A 156 8.24 6.02 -7.85
CA GLN A 156 9.04 7.24 -7.79
C GLN A 156 9.26 7.61 -6.32
N ASN A 157 10.39 8.26 -6.07
CA ASN A 157 10.71 8.78 -4.75
C ASN A 157 10.16 10.21 -4.62
N LEU A 158 9.52 10.51 -3.49
CA LEU A 158 8.87 11.77 -3.16
C LEU A 158 9.36 12.33 -1.82
#